data_AF-A0A2V7QKN2-F1
#
_entry.id   AF-A0A2V7QKN2-F1
#
_cell.length_a   1.000
_cell.length_b   1.000
_cell.length_c   1.000
_cell.angle_alpha   90.00
_cell.angle_beta   90.00
_cell.angle_gamma   90.00
#
_symmetry.space_group_name_H-M   'P 1'
#
loop_
_entity.id
_entity.type
_entity.pdbx_description
1 polymer ?
#
loop_
_entity_poly.entity_id
_entity_poly.type
_entity_poly.pdbx_seq_one_letter_code
_entity_poly.pdbx_strand_id
1 'polypeptide(L)'
;MGKRDPRVDAYIAKSADFAQPILLTSYIKQATKLNEQGVKTTRRSKPKKELVVPAELTKALKKNKKAAGAFEKFPPSHKREYADWMSDAKGEDTRQRRVDSAIEWMAEGKSRNWKYQRR
;
A
#
# COMPACT_ATOMS: atom_id res chain seq x y z
N MET A 1 2.86 -20.95 -4.10
CA MET A 1 4.19 -21.17 -4.68
C MET A 1 5.07 -19.97 -4.37
N GLY A 2 6.25 -20.21 -3.78
CA GLY A 2 7.22 -19.15 -3.51
C GLY A 2 7.61 -18.41 -4.79
N LYS A 3 7.92 -17.12 -4.69
CA LYS A 3 8.35 -16.35 -5.87
C LYS A 3 9.73 -16.82 -6.33
N ARG A 4 9.82 -17.27 -7.59
CA ARG A 4 11.07 -17.50 -8.30
C ARG A 4 11.79 -16.15 -8.50
N ASP A 5 13.06 -16.06 -8.11
CA ASP A 5 13.90 -14.90 -8.44
C ASP A 5 14.68 -15.19 -9.73
N PRO A 6 14.35 -14.53 -10.85
CA PRO A 6 14.98 -14.81 -12.15
C PRO A 6 16.49 -14.57 -12.16
N ARG A 7 17.04 -13.81 -11.20
CA ARG A 7 18.50 -13.61 -11.08
C ARG A 7 19.22 -14.87 -10.63
N VAL A 8 18.59 -15.67 -9.78
CA VAL A 8 19.16 -16.93 -9.28
C VAL A 8 19.22 -17.96 -10.41
N ASP A 9 18.16 -18.06 -11.21
CA ASP A 9 18.14 -18.96 -12.37
C ASP A 9 19.18 -18.56 -13.43
N ALA A 10 19.32 -17.25 -13.69
CA ALA A 10 20.35 -16.74 -14.61
C ALA A 10 21.77 -17.02 -14.08
N TYR A 11 21.98 -16.97 -12.76
CA TYR A 11 23.26 -17.29 -12.13
C TYR A 11 23.60 -18.78 -12.25
N ILE A 12 22.64 -19.67 -12.01
CA ILE A 12 22.82 -21.11 -12.19
C ILE A 12 23.11 -21.42 -13.66
N ALA A 13 22.34 -20.86 -14.60
CA ALA A 13 22.54 -21.09 -16.03
C ALA A 13 23.88 -20.54 -16.57
N LYS A 14 24.45 -19.51 -15.94
CA LYS A 14 25.76 -18.94 -16.30
C LYS A 14 26.94 -19.67 -15.61
N SER A 15 26.66 -20.53 -14.64
CA SER A 15 27.68 -21.30 -13.94
C SER A 15 28.18 -22.48 -14.78
N ALA A 16 29.40 -22.94 -14.51
CA ALA A 16 29.97 -24.11 -15.18
C ALA A 16 29.09 -25.35 -15.02
N ASP A 17 29.05 -26.22 -16.04
CA ASP A 17 28.13 -27.37 -16.11
C ASP A 17 28.19 -28.27 -14.87
N PHE A 18 29.39 -28.52 -14.32
CA PHE A 18 29.55 -29.32 -13.11
C PHE A 18 28.98 -28.65 -11.85
N ALA A 19 28.90 -27.31 -11.83
CA ALA A 19 28.45 -26.53 -10.69
C ALA A 19 26.92 -26.37 -10.63
N GLN A 20 26.24 -26.40 -11.79
CA GLN A 20 24.78 -26.28 -11.88
C GLN A 20 24.01 -27.29 -10.99
N PRO A 21 24.29 -28.61 -11.03
CA PRO A 21 23.58 -29.58 -10.19
C PRO A 21 23.89 -29.40 -8.70
N ILE A 22 25.10 -28.97 -8.36
CA ILE A 22 25.52 -28.71 -6.97
C ILE A 22 24.74 -27.53 -6.40
N LEU A 23 24.66 -26.42 -7.16
CA LEU A 23 23.90 -25.24 -6.77
C LEU A 23 22.43 -25.56 -6.60
N LEU A 24 21.81 -26.27 -7.55
CA LEU A 24 20.41 -26.66 -7.47
C LEU A 24 20.12 -27.52 -6.24
N THR A 25 20.96 -28.53 -5.97
CA THR A 25 20.81 -29.42 -4.81
C THR A 25 20.91 -28.64 -3.50
N SER A 26 21.85 -27.68 -3.42
CA SER A 26 22.01 -26.84 -2.24
C SER A 26 20.77 -25.97 -1.97
N TYR A 27 20.17 -25.40 -3.02
CA TYR A 27 18.97 -24.57 -2.88
C TYR A 27 17.73 -25.39 -2.52
N ILE A 28 17.61 -26.62 -3.02
CA ILE A 28 16.52 -27.53 -2.64
C ILE A 28 16.61 -27.85 -1.14
N LYS A 29 17.80 -28.18 -0.63
CA LYS A 29 18.02 -28.44 0.81
C LYS A 29 17.72 -27.22 1.68
N GLN A 30 18.04 -26.01 1.21
CA GLN A 30 17.68 -24.78 1.90
C GLN A 30 16.17 -24.55 1.89
N ALA A 31 15.50 -24.81 0.77
CA ALA A 31 14.05 -24.66 0.64
C ALA A 31 13.29 -25.65 1.54
N THR A 32 13.72 -26.91 1.62
CA THR A 32 13.12 -27.90 2.54
C THR A 32 13.27 -27.46 3.99
N LYS A 33 14.47 -27.01 4.39
CA LYS A 33 14.72 -26.48 5.75
C LYS A 33 13.83 -25.29 6.08
N LEU A 34 13.64 -24.35 5.16
CA LEU A 34 12.75 -23.19 5.38
C LEU A 34 11.27 -23.59 5.52
N ASN A 35 10.83 -24.61 4.76
CA ASN A 35 9.49 -25.16 4.88
C ASN A 35 9.28 -25.90 6.22
N GLU A 36 10.25 -26.70 6.65
CA GLU A 36 10.25 -27.38 7.96
C GLU A 36 10.24 -26.38 9.12
N GLN A 37 10.96 -25.26 8.98
CA GLN A 37 10.96 -24.16 9.96
C GLN A 37 9.67 -23.32 9.93
N GLY A 38 8.70 -23.65 9.09
CA GLY A 38 7.43 -22.93 8.99
C GLY A 38 7.58 -21.48 8.50
N VAL A 39 8.72 -21.12 7.91
CA VAL A 39 9.03 -19.76 7.48
C VAL A 39 8.24 -19.44 6.23
N LYS A 40 7.08 -18.80 6.40
CA LYS A 40 6.29 -18.28 5.29
C LYS A 40 6.96 -17.03 4.73
N THR A 41 7.10 -16.96 3.41
CA THR A 41 7.66 -15.76 2.75
C THR A 41 6.79 -14.55 3.08
N THR A 42 7.32 -13.58 3.81
CA THR A 42 6.62 -12.32 4.01
C THR A 42 6.79 -11.46 2.76
N ARG A 43 5.70 -10.96 2.21
CA ARG A 43 5.78 -10.02 1.09
C ARG A 43 6.40 -8.73 1.63
N ARG A 44 7.59 -8.36 1.15
CA ARG A 44 8.14 -7.02 1.41
C ARG A 44 7.08 -5.99 1.02
N SER A 45 6.58 -5.25 2.01
CA SER A 45 5.66 -4.14 1.73
C SER A 45 6.47 -3.07 1.00
N LYS A 46 5.97 -2.58 -0.14
CA LYS A 46 6.59 -1.43 -0.79
C LYS A 46 6.53 -0.26 0.19
N PRO A 47 7.60 0.55 0.35
CA PRO A 47 7.58 1.71 1.23
C PRO A 47 6.40 2.59 0.84
N LYS A 48 5.51 2.82 1.81
CA LYS A 48 4.25 3.52 1.62
C LYS A 48 4.58 5.00 1.40
N LYS A 49 4.67 5.43 0.13
CA LYS A 49 4.91 6.83 -0.30
C LYS A 49 4.23 7.83 0.64
N GLU A 50 4.99 8.73 1.23
CA GLU A 50 4.50 9.65 2.26
C GLU A 50 3.35 10.51 1.73
N LEU A 51 2.38 10.74 2.61
CA LEU A 51 1.10 11.34 2.31
C LEU A 51 1.28 12.85 2.11
N VAL A 52 1.11 13.35 0.89
CA VAL A 52 0.91 14.78 0.67
C VAL A 52 -0.52 15.10 1.07
N VAL A 53 -0.75 15.43 2.35
CA VAL A 53 -2.06 15.91 2.79
C VAL A 53 -2.20 17.36 2.29
N PRO A 54 -3.17 17.66 1.41
CA PRO A 54 -3.35 19.03 0.93
C PRO A 54 -3.67 19.96 2.10
N ALA A 55 -3.05 21.15 2.12
CA ALA A 55 -3.26 22.14 3.19
C ALA A 55 -4.73 22.53 3.35
N GLU A 56 -5.53 22.43 2.29
CA GLU A 56 -6.98 22.69 2.33
C GLU A 56 -7.74 21.66 3.19
N LEU A 57 -7.33 20.39 3.16
CA LEU A 57 -7.94 19.36 4.02
C LEU A 57 -7.66 19.64 5.49
N THR A 58 -6.44 20.06 5.84
CA THR A 58 -6.09 20.32 7.25
C THR A 58 -6.82 21.55 7.79
N LYS A 59 -6.98 22.61 6.97
CA LYS A 59 -7.79 23.78 7.32
C LYS A 59 -9.25 23.40 7.57
N ALA A 60 -9.81 22.53 6.71
CA ALA A 60 -11.21 22.12 6.81
C ALA A 60 -11.45 21.18 7.99
N LEU A 61 -10.53 20.26 8.27
CA LEU A 61 -10.57 19.39 9.45
C LEU A 61 -10.47 20.17 10.77
N LYS A 62 -9.71 21.27 10.83
CA LYS A 62 -9.67 22.15 12.02
C LYS A 62 -11.03 22.75 12.37
N LYS A 63 -11.89 23.00 11.37
CA LYS A 63 -13.24 23.54 11.59
C LYS A 63 -14.24 22.50 12.10
N ASN A 64 -13.98 21.20 11.90
CA ASN A 64 -14.92 20.14 12.27
C ASN A 64 -14.25 19.00 13.06
N LYS A 65 -14.41 19.04 14.39
CA LYS A 65 -13.78 18.09 15.34
C LYS A 65 -14.22 16.63 15.12
N LYS A 66 -15.47 16.39 14.67
CA LYS A 66 -15.96 15.03 14.38
C LYS A 66 -15.22 14.42 13.20
N ALA A 67 -15.11 15.18 12.10
CA ALA A 67 -14.38 14.75 10.91
C ALA A 67 -12.87 14.59 11.19
N ALA A 68 -12.28 15.46 12.02
CA ALA A 68 -10.89 15.33 12.45
C ALA A 68 -10.64 14.02 13.21
N GLY A 69 -11.49 13.67 14.18
CA GLY A 69 -11.36 12.43 14.94
C GLY A 69 -11.55 11.17 14.08
N ALA A 70 -12.46 11.21 13.10
CA ALA A 70 -12.61 10.12 12.13
C ALA A 70 -11.39 10.02 11.19
N PHE A 71 -10.89 11.17 10.73
CA PHE A 71 -9.71 11.24 9.86
C PHE A 71 -8.46 10.70 10.53
N GLU A 72 -8.21 11.01 11.80
CA GLU A 72 -7.06 10.47 12.53
C GLU A 72 -7.10 8.94 12.62
N LYS A 73 -8.28 8.38 12.91
CA LYS A 73 -8.53 6.94 13.00
C LYS A 73 -8.43 6.22 11.65
N PHE A 74 -8.56 6.93 10.54
CA PHE A 74 -8.50 6.29 9.23
C PHE A 74 -7.10 5.75 8.90
N PRO A 75 -7.03 4.53 8.33
CA PRO A 75 -5.81 4.01 7.74
C PRO A 75 -5.17 4.98 6.75
N PRO A 76 -3.82 4.96 6.60
CA PRO A 76 -3.11 5.76 5.62
C PRO A 76 -3.58 5.60 4.16
N SER A 77 -4.32 4.54 3.82
CA SER A 77 -4.90 4.35 2.49
C SER A 77 -6.03 5.33 2.22
N HIS A 78 -7.00 5.42 3.15
CA HIS A 78 -8.12 6.34 3.00
C HIS A 78 -7.67 7.80 3.00
N LYS A 79 -6.64 8.13 3.79
CA LYS A 79 -6.00 9.46 3.76
C LYS A 79 -5.44 9.81 2.36
N ARG A 80 -4.87 8.83 1.63
CA ARG A 80 -4.40 9.02 0.23
C ARG A 80 -5.55 9.23 -0.72
N GLU A 81 -6.57 8.40 -0.63
CA GLU A 81 -7.72 8.46 -1.55
C GLU A 81 -8.38 9.83 -1.53
N TYR A 82 -8.49 10.45 -0.35
CA TYR A 82 -8.95 11.82 -0.18
C TYR A 82 -7.94 12.84 -0.76
N ALA A 83 -6.65 12.71 -0.44
CA ALA A 83 -5.60 13.60 -0.94
C ALA A 83 -5.50 13.60 -2.48
N ASP A 84 -5.56 12.42 -3.10
CA ASP A 84 -5.54 12.26 -4.56
C ASP A 84 -6.79 12.85 -5.19
N TRP A 85 -7.97 12.69 -4.55
CA TRP A 85 -9.21 13.29 -5.03
C TRP A 85 -9.17 14.81 -5.05
N MET A 86 -8.53 15.43 -4.05
CA MET A 86 -8.38 16.89 -4.00
C MET A 86 -7.32 17.39 -4.98
N SER A 87 -6.25 16.63 -5.18
CA SER A 87 -5.16 16.97 -6.11
C SER A 87 -5.59 16.85 -7.57
N ASP A 88 -6.49 15.93 -7.88
CA ASP A 88 -7.07 15.74 -9.21
C ASP A 88 -7.94 16.93 -9.67
N ALA A 89 -8.47 17.74 -8.73
CA ALA A 89 -9.20 18.95 -9.08
C ALA A 89 -8.23 20.10 -9.44
N LYS A 90 -8.25 20.50 -10.71
CA LYS A 90 -7.50 21.68 -11.22
C LYS A 90 -8.14 23.02 -10.85
N GLY A 91 -9.46 23.06 -10.66
CA GLY A 91 -10.20 24.26 -10.27
C GLY A 91 -10.36 24.38 -8.75
N GLU A 92 -10.16 25.58 -8.21
CA GLU A 92 -10.23 25.86 -6.77
C GLU A 92 -11.65 25.70 -6.22
N ASP A 93 -12.66 26.16 -6.95
CA ASP A 93 -14.08 25.98 -6.62
C ASP A 93 -14.49 24.50 -6.56
N THR A 94 -13.98 23.68 -7.49
CA THR A 94 -14.19 22.22 -7.47
C THR A 94 -13.46 21.57 -6.29
N ARG A 95 -12.25 22.04 -5.95
CA ARG A 95 -11.50 21.55 -4.79
C ARG A 95 -12.26 21.83 -3.50
N GLN A 96 -12.86 23.01 -3.36
CA GLN A 96 -13.66 23.38 -2.20
C GLN A 96 -14.90 22.49 -2.05
N ARG A 97 -15.66 22.28 -3.13
CA ARG A 97 -16.80 21.34 -3.12
C ARG A 97 -16.39 19.91 -2.71
N ARG A 98 -15.23 19.43 -3.21
CA ARG A 98 -14.69 18.11 -2.82
C ARG A 98 -14.29 18.06 -1.35
N VAL A 99 -13.74 19.14 -0.79
CA VAL A 99 -13.40 19.25 0.64
C VAL A 99 -14.66 19.21 1.50
N ASP A 100 -15.71 19.93 1.12
CA ASP A 100 -16.97 19.98 1.87
C ASP A 100 -17.65 18.60 1.87
N SER A 101 -17.76 17.94 0.71
CA SER A 101 -18.24 16.55 0.61
C SER A 101 -17.36 15.56 1.38
N ALA A 102 -16.03 15.77 1.40
CA ALA A 102 -15.14 14.93 2.18
C ALA A 102 -15.40 15.08 3.68
N ILE A 103 -15.66 16.28 4.19
CA ILE A 103 -16.00 16.51 5.60
C ILE A 103 -17.30 15.80 5.96
N GLU A 104 -18.32 15.87 5.11
CA GLU A 104 -19.60 15.17 5.32
C GLU A 104 -19.39 13.66 5.45
N TRP A 105 -18.67 13.06 4.50
CA TRP A 105 -18.39 11.62 4.52
C TRP A 105 -17.47 11.21 5.67
N MET A 106 -16.48 12.02 6.01
CA MET A 106 -15.62 11.78 7.17
C MET A 106 -16.39 11.89 8.49
N ALA A 107 -17.35 12.82 8.62
CA ALA A 107 -18.21 12.93 9.79
C ALA A 107 -19.12 11.71 9.96
N GLU A 108 -19.54 11.09 8.85
CA GLU A 108 -20.26 9.80 8.83
C GLU A 108 -19.35 8.57 9.00
N GLY A 109 -18.02 8.75 9.09
CA GLY A 109 -17.06 7.66 9.20
C GLY A 109 -16.87 6.85 7.90
N LYS A 110 -17.35 7.38 6.77
CA LYS A 110 -17.22 6.75 5.46
C LYS A 110 -15.88 7.12 4.82
N SER A 111 -15.25 6.14 4.18
CA SER A 111 -14.10 6.40 3.30
C SER A 111 -14.59 6.87 1.93
N ARG A 112 -13.76 7.56 1.13
CA ARG A 112 -14.17 8.04 -0.21
C ARG A 112 -14.80 6.93 -1.06
N ASN A 113 -14.17 5.76 -1.08
CA ASN A 113 -14.60 4.63 -1.91
C ASN A 113 -15.58 3.68 -1.20
N TRP A 114 -16.28 4.15 -0.16
CA TRP A 114 -17.17 3.32 0.67
C TRP A 114 -18.24 2.57 -0.13
N LYS A 115 -18.73 3.15 -1.24
CA LYS A 115 -19.71 2.50 -2.13
C LYS A 115 -19.21 1.20 -2.77
N TYR A 116 -17.90 1.04 -2.89
CA TYR A 116 -17.26 -0.13 -3.51
C TYR A 116 -16.57 -1.04 -2.49
N GLN A 117 -16.60 -0.68 -1.20
CA GLN A 117 -16.13 -1.56 -0.14
C GLN A 117 -17.22 -2.61 0.11
N ARG A 118 -17.00 -3.82 -0.43
CA ARG A 118 -17.82 -4.98 -0.09
C ARG A 118 -17.73 -5.24 1.42
N ARG A 119 -18.90 -5.39 2.05
CA ARG A 119 -19.07 -5.74 3.46
C ARG A 119 -18.62 -7.17 3.73
#